data_AF-A0A259FC36-F1
#
_entry.id   AF-A0A259FC36-F1
#
_cell.length_a   1.000
_cell.length_b   1.000
_cell.length_c   1.000
_cell.angle_alpha   90.00
_cell.angle_beta   90.00
_cell.angle_gamma   90.00
#
_symmetry.space_group_name_H-M   'P 1'
#
loop_
_entity.id
_entity.type
_entity.pdbx_description
1 polymer ?
#
loop_
_entity_poly.entity_id
_entity_poly.type
_entity_poly.pdbx_seq_one_letter_code
_entity_poly.pdbx_strand_id
1 'polypeptide(L)'
;AVRDGSRFDAVTSTMILVGYAIPGFVLGVLLLVIFGGGSFLQIFPLRGLTSDNWSELSMMGKVMDYLWHLVLPITASVLGSFAVVTMLTKNSFLEEIRKQYVLTARAKGLTEKQVLWKHVFRNALLPLVTGFPAAFIGAFFTGSLLIETLFSLDGLGLLSYESVMRRDYPVVFGTLYLFTLIGLFTKLISDLCYIYIDPRIQFGAGGGS
;
A
#
# COMPACT_ATOMS: atom_id res chain seq x y z
N ALA A 1 9.00 -2.61 20.26
CA ALA A 1 10.17 -3.00 21.06
C ALA A 1 9.95 -2.80 22.57
N VAL A 2 9.78 -1.57 23.08
CA VAL A 2 9.66 -1.31 24.55
C VAL A 2 8.33 -1.77 25.18
N ARG A 3 7.32 -2.13 24.38
CA ARG A 3 6.01 -2.65 24.83
C ARG A 3 5.52 -3.87 24.05
N ASP A 4 6.46 -4.62 23.50
CA ASP A 4 6.15 -5.87 22.81
C ASP A 4 5.56 -6.86 23.83
N GLY A 5 4.36 -7.39 23.57
CA GLY A 5 3.65 -8.27 24.51
C GLY A 5 2.79 -7.57 25.58
N SER A 6 2.61 -6.24 25.53
CA SER A 6 1.62 -5.56 26.38
C SER A 6 0.18 -5.92 25.96
N ARG A 7 -0.80 -5.85 26.88
CA ARG A 7 -2.23 -6.09 26.53
C ARG A 7 -2.72 -5.18 25.40
N PHE A 8 -2.18 -3.96 25.31
CA PHE A 8 -2.45 -3.04 24.22
C PHE A 8 -1.90 -3.56 22.88
N ASP A 9 -0.66 -4.05 22.87
CA ASP A 9 -0.04 -4.64 21.67
C ASP A 9 -0.75 -5.93 21.22
N ALA A 10 -1.22 -6.75 22.17
CA ALA A 10 -2.03 -7.92 21.87
C ALA A 10 -3.37 -7.54 21.23
N VAL A 11 -4.12 -6.60 21.82
CA VAL A 11 -5.41 -6.15 21.28
C VAL A 11 -5.27 -5.49 19.91
N THR A 12 -4.29 -4.61 19.72
CA THR A 12 -4.07 -3.98 18.41
C THR A 12 -3.60 -5.00 17.37
N SER A 13 -2.73 -5.94 17.73
CA SER A 13 -2.31 -7.00 16.81
C SER A 13 -3.44 -7.93 16.42
N THR A 14 -4.31 -8.31 17.37
CA THR A 14 -5.51 -9.11 17.08
C THR A 14 -6.49 -8.33 16.20
N MET A 15 -6.72 -7.04 16.47
CA MET A 15 -7.57 -6.19 15.63
C MET A 15 -6.99 -6.04 14.22
N ILE A 16 -5.67 -5.88 14.08
CA ILE A 16 -4.98 -5.84 12.77
C ILE A 16 -5.10 -7.21 12.07
N LEU A 17 -5.00 -8.32 12.79
CA LEU A 17 -5.12 -9.67 12.22
C LEU A 17 -6.54 -9.95 11.71
N VAL A 18 -7.56 -9.52 12.46
CA VAL A 18 -8.96 -9.57 12.01
C VAL A 18 -9.15 -8.67 10.81
N GLY A 19 -8.60 -7.45 10.82
CA GLY A 19 -8.64 -6.53 9.68
C GLY A 19 -7.91 -7.06 8.44
N TYR A 20 -6.82 -7.80 8.62
CA TYR A 20 -6.07 -8.47 7.55
C TYR A 20 -6.91 -9.53 6.83
N ALA A 21 -7.81 -10.21 7.55
CA ALA A 21 -8.72 -11.18 6.94
C ALA A 21 -9.80 -10.54 6.06
N ILE A 22 -10.01 -9.21 6.18
CA ILE A 22 -11.00 -8.48 5.42
C ILE A 22 -10.31 -7.87 4.18
N PRO A 23 -10.67 -8.30 2.95
CA PRO A 23 -10.16 -7.69 1.75
C PRO A 23 -10.51 -6.20 1.68
N GLY A 24 -9.62 -5.37 1.10
CA GLY A 24 -9.84 -3.92 1.01
C GLY A 24 -11.16 -3.52 0.34
N PHE A 25 -11.63 -4.27 -0.66
CA PHE A 25 -12.92 -4.02 -1.31
C PHE A 25 -14.11 -4.27 -0.38
N VAL A 26 -14.04 -5.25 0.52
CA VAL A 26 -15.09 -5.53 1.52
C VAL A 26 -15.17 -4.36 2.50
N LEU A 27 -14.02 -3.85 2.91
CA LEU A 27 -13.95 -2.63 3.71
C LEU A 27 -14.53 -1.44 2.93
N GLY A 28 -14.27 -1.34 1.63
CA GLY A 28 -14.91 -0.37 0.73
C GLY A 28 -16.44 -0.48 0.71
N VAL A 29 -17.00 -1.70 0.65
CA VAL A 29 -18.46 -1.91 0.71
C VAL A 29 -19.01 -1.43 2.04
N LEU A 30 -18.33 -1.77 3.16
CA LEU A 30 -18.72 -1.32 4.49
C LEU A 30 -18.70 0.20 4.61
N LEU A 31 -17.64 0.84 4.10
CA LEU A 31 -17.53 2.30 4.05
C LEU A 31 -18.67 2.92 3.25
N LEU A 32 -19.00 2.37 2.07
CA LEU A 32 -20.13 2.84 1.29
C LEU A 32 -21.45 2.70 2.01
N VAL A 33 -21.72 1.57 2.66
CA VAL A 33 -22.97 1.36 3.38
C VAL A 33 -23.13 2.36 4.52
N ILE A 34 -22.07 2.63 5.28
CA ILE A 34 -22.12 3.51 6.45
C ILE A 34 -22.13 4.99 6.04
N PHE A 35 -21.29 5.37 5.08
CA PHE A 35 -20.97 6.77 4.79
C PHE A 35 -21.51 7.30 3.46
N GLY A 36 -21.86 6.40 2.54
CA GLY A 36 -22.51 6.76 1.27
C GLY A 36 -24.00 6.43 1.24
N GLY A 37 -24.39 5.37 1.95
CA GLY A 37 -25.76 4.85 1.96
C GLY A 37 -26.73 5.79 2.65
N GLY A 38 -27.85 6.07 1.97
CA GLY A 38 -28.99 6.82 2.50
C GLY A 38 -29.52 6.38 3.87
N SER A 39 -29.16 5.18 4.32
CA SER A 39 -29.62 4.51 5.53
C SER A 39 -28.91 4.93 6.83
N PHE A 40 -27.70 5.50 6.76
CA PHE A 40 -26.91 5.87 7.95
C PHE A 40 -26.41 7.32 7.85
N LEU A 41 -25.13 7.53 7.55
CA LEU A 41 -24.48 8.84 7.52
C LEU A 41 -24.28 9.24 6.05
N GLN A 42 -25.17 10.04 5.49
CA GLN A 42 -25.12 10.53 4.10
C GLN A 42 -24.04 11.62 3.92
N ILE A 43 -22.79 11.28 4.19
CA ILE A 43 -21.68 12.25 4.18
C ILE A 43 -21.01 12.27 2.81
N PHE A 44 -20.80 11.10 2.20
CA PHE A 44 -20.02 10.97 0.98
C PHE A 44 -20.86 10.47 -0.19
N PRO A 45 -20.45 10.77 -1.43
CA PRO A 45 -21.12 10.31 -2.63
C PRO A 45 -21.00 8.79 -2.77
N LEU A 46 -22.04 8.19 -3.33
CA LEU A 46 -22.13 6.75 -3.54
C LEU A 46 -21.27 6.28 -4.71
N ARG A 47 -21.13 7.11 -5.75
CA ARG A 47 -20.57 6.73 -7.05
C ARG A 47 -20.01 7.95 -7.80
N GLY A 48 -19.13 7.66 -8.75
CA GLY A 48 -18.61 8.64 -9.69
C GLY A 48 -17.50 9.52 -9.12
N LEU A 49 -16.94 10.37 -9.96
CA LEU A 49 -15.82 11.27 -9.62
C LEU A 49 -16.25 12.73 -9.41
N THR A 50 -17.49 13.07 -9.77
CA THR A 50 -18.00 14.44 -9.78
C THR A 50 -19.50 14.47 -9.48
N SER A 51 -19.97 15.49 -8.78
CA SER A 51 -21.40 15.76 -8.57
C SER A 51 -22.11 16.14 -9.87
N ASP A 52 -23.44 15.94 -9.91
CA ASP A 52 -24.29 16.36 -11.05
C ASP A 52 -24.15 17.85 -11.37
N ASN A 53 -23.85 18.68 -10.37
CA ASN A 53 -23.64 20.12 -10.55
C ASN A 53 -22.18 20.53 -10.90
N TRP A 54 -21.39 19.61 -11.46
CA TRP A 54 -19.97 19.87 -11.76
C TRP A 54 -19.75 21.08 -12.67
N SER A 55 -20.61 21.26 -13.68
CA SER A 55 -20.47 22.31 -14.69
C SER A 55 -20.62 23.71 -14.12
N GLU A 56 -21.39 23.89 -13.04
CA GLU A 56 -21.68 25.20 -12.44
C GLU A 56 -20.71 25.56 -11.30
N LEU A 57 -19.88 24.61 -10.85
CA LEU A 57 -18.91 24.83 -9.79
C LEU A 57 -17.76 25.74 -10.24
N SER A 58 -17.33 26.62 -9.34
CA SER A 58 -16.07 27.37 -9.47
C SER A 58 -14.88 26.42 -9.53
N MET A 59 -13.72 26.87 -10.01
CA MET A 59 -12.54 26.01 -10.12
C MET A 59 -12.12 25.39 -8.77
N MET A 60 -12.27 26.14 -7.67
CA MET A 60 -12.05 25.61 -6.32
C MET A 60 -13.13 24.61 -5.90
N GLY A 61 -14.40 24.89 -6.24
CA GLY A 61 -15.52 23.97 -5.99
C GLY A 61 -15.34 22.63 -6.71
N LYS A 62 -14.85 22.65 -7.95
CA LYS A 62 -14.47 21.45 -8.71
C LYS A 62 -13.40 20.62 -8.01
N VAL A 63 -12.32 21.25 -7.54
CA VAL A 63 -11.26 20.51 -6.84
C VAL A 63 -11.78 19.89 -5.55
N MET A 64 -12.58 20.63 -4.76
CA MET A 64 -13.14 20.10 -3.51
C MET A 64 -14.13 18.96 -3.76
N ASP A 65 -15.00 19.10 -4.75
CA ASP A 65 -15.95 18.06 -5.13
C ASP A 65 -15.22 16.78 -5.56
N TYR A 66 -14.18 16.91 -6.39
CA TYR A 66 -13.36 15.77 -6.81
C TYR A 66 -12.67 15.08 -5.64
N LEU A 67 -12.05 15.85 -4.73
CA LEU A 67 -11.44 15.28 -3.52
C LEU A 67 -12.48 14.59 -2.64
N TRP A 68 -13.68 15.15 -2.52
CA TRP A 68 -14.78 14.58 -1.74
C TRP A 68 -15.22 13.21 -2.27
N HIS A 69 -15.28 13.05 -3.60
CA HIS A 69 -15.58 11.75 -4.25
C HIS A 69 -14.46 10.73 -4.07
N LEU A 70 -13.21 11.18 -3.94
CA LEU A 70 -12.06 10.30 -3.78
C LEU A 70 -11.82 9.81 -2.35
N VAL A 71 -12.42 10.44 -1.33
CA VAL A 71 -12.16 10.07 0.07
C VAL A 71 -12.46 8.60 0.33
N LEU A 72 -13.64 8.10 -0.04
CA LEU A 72 -14.02 6.71 0.24
C LEU A 72 -13.19 5.69 -0.57
N PRO A 73 -13.03 5.82 -1.92
CA PRO A 73 -12.18 4.91 -2.69
C PRO A 73 -10.73 4.85 -2.20
N ILE A 74 -10.12 6.00 -1.89
CA ILE A 74 -8.74 6.06 -1.41
C ILE A 74 -8.65 5.44 -0.01
N THR A 75 -9.58 5.78 0.89
CA THR A 75 -9.57 5.25 2.26
C THR A 75 -9.73 3.72 2.25
N ALA A 76 -10.63 3.18 1.42
CA ALA A 76 -10.77 1.72 1.25
C ALA A 76 -9.49 1.06 0.73
N SER A 77 -8.85 1.68 -0.27
CA SER A 77 -7.61 1.17 -0.87
C SER A 77 -6.43 1.18 0.10
N VAL A 78 -6.29 2.29 0.85
CA VAL A 78 -5.22 2.47 1.85
C VAL A 78 -5.43 1.51 3.01
N LEU A 79 -6.63 1.42 3.58
CA LEU A 79 -6.92 0.54 4.71
C LEU A 79 -6.71 -0.94 4.36
N GLY A 80 -7.09 -1.36 3.16
CA GLY A 80 -6.84 -2.73 2.69
C GLY A 80 -5.36 -3.10 2.66
N SER A 81 -4.51 -2.16 2.27
CA SER A 81 -3.05 -2.38 2.20
C SER A 81 -2.35 -2.14 3.55
N PHE A 82 -2.96 -1.31 4.41
CA PHE A 82 -2.37 -0.89 5.68
C PHE A 82 -2.14 -2.06 6.64
N ALA A 83 -3.08 -3.01 6.73
CA ALA A 83 -2.94 -4.17 7.60
C ALA A 83 -1.73 -5.04 7.19
N VAL A 84 -1.60 -5.30 5.87
CA VAL A 84 -0.50 -6.07 5.28
C VAL A 84 0.84 -5.39 5.58
N VAL A 85 0.97 -4.10 5.26
CA VAL A 85 2.20 -3.34 5.47
C VAL A 85 2.56 -3.28 6.95
N THR A 86 1.59 -3.07 7.84
CA THR A 86 1.82 -3.01 9.29
C THR A 86 2.32 -4.34 9.84
N MET A 87 1.70 -5.46 9.47
CA MET A 87 2.16 -6.79 9.91
C MET A 87 3.54 -7.12 9.35
N LEU A 88 3.78 -6.85 8.07
CA LEU A 88 5.09 -7.07 7.44
C LEU A 88 6.16 -6.24 8.16
N THR A 89 5.89 -4.96 8.42
CA THR A 89 6.77 -4.08 9.20
C THR A 89 7.04 -4.66 10.58
N LYS A 90 6.00 -5.04 11.33
CA LYS A 90 6.17 -5.57 12.69
C LYS A 90 7.03 -6.84 12.68
N ASN A 91 6.76 -7.78 11.77
CA ASN A 91 7.51 -9.02 11.66
C ASN A 91 8.98 -8.77 11.31
N SER A 92 9.25 -7.94 10.30
CA SER A 92 10.62 -7.59 9.91
C SER A 92 11.38 -6.90 11.04
N PHE A 93 10.75 -6.02 11.81
CA PHE A 93 11.39 -5.41 12.98
C PHE A 93 11.70 -6.42 14.09
N LEU A 94 10.79 -7.36 14.35
CA LEU A 94 10.98 -8.38 15.39
C LEU A 94 12.05 -9.40 15.03
N GLU A 95 12.20 -9.74 13.76
CA GLU A 95 13.31 -10.55 13.27
C GLU A 95 14.63 -9.80 13.42
N GLU A 96 14.66 -8.53 13.05
CA GLU A 96 15.88 -7.75 13.02
C GLU A 96 16.44 -7.45 14.42
N ILE A 97 15.57 -7.19 15.40
CA ILE A 97 15.95 -6.99 16.81
C ILE A 97 16.62 -8.22 17.42
N ARG A 98 16.31 -9.43 16.93
CA ARG A 98 16.84 -10.70 17.45
C ARG A 98 18.21 -11.08 16.88
N LYS A 99 18.76 -10.30 15.95
CA LYS A 99 20.05 -10.60 15.31
C LYS A 99 21.25 -10.26 16.20
N GLN A 100 22.33 -11.04 16.05
CA GLN A 100 23.56 -10.91 16.83
C GLN A 100 24.20 -9.52 16.76
N TYR A 101 24.14 -8.84 15.61
CA TYR A 101 24.73 -7.51 15.48
C TYR A 101 24.03 -6.45 16.35
N VAL A 102 22.75 -6.64 16.67
CA VAL A 102 21.97 -5.79 17.58
C VAL A 102 22.42 -6.01 19.03
N LEU A 103 22.67 -7.26 19.43
CA LEU A 103 23.24 -7.60 20.73
C LEU A 103 24.63 -6.98 20.90
N THR A 104 25.48 -7.08 19.88
CA THR A 104 26.81 -6.46 19.88
C THR A 104 26.73 -4.93 19.94
N ALA A 105 25.78 -4.31 19.25
CA ALA A 105 25.56 -2.87 19.31
C ALA A 105 25.16 -2.40 20.72
N ARG A 106 24.27 -3.14 21.39
CA ARG A 106 23.90 -2.91 22.80
C ARG A 106 25.10 -3.09 23.74
N ALA A 107 25.89 -4.14 23.55
CA ALA A 107 27.10 -4.40 24.35
C ALA A 107 28.17 -3.31 24.20
N LYS A 108 28.18 -2.59 23.07
CA LYS A 108 29.04 -1.41 22.84
C LYS A 108 28.55 -0.14 23.53
N GLY A 109 27.45 -0.19 24.30
CA GLY A 109 26.92 0.96 25.04
C GLY A 109 26.02 1.89 24.23
N LEU A 110 25.57 1.48 23.04
CA LEU A 110 24.61 2.27 22.26
C LEU A 110 23.24 2.28 22.94
N THR A 111 22.60 3.44 22.95
CA THR A 111 21.23 3.57 23.50
C THR A 111 20.22 2.82 22.65
N GLU A 112 19.12 2.34 23.25
CA GLU A 112 18.04 1.64 22.52
C GLU A 112 17.52 2.44 21.33
N LYS A 113 17.40 3.77 21.44
CA LYS A 113 16.98 4.64 20.33
C LYS A 113 17.99 4.63 19.17
N GLN A 114 19.30 4.68 19.48
CA GLN A 114 20.34 4.62 18.45
C GLN A 114 20.37 3.27 17.76
N VAL A 115 20.24 2.17 18.52
CA VAL A 115 20.14 0.82 17.97
C VAL A 115 18.91 0.69 17.07
N LEU A 116 17.75 1.15 17.54
CA LEU A 116 16.51 1.05 16.78
C LEU A 116 16.58 1.84 15.46
N TRP A 117 16.94 3.12 15.50
CA TRP A 117 16.93 3.98 14.30
C TRP A 117 18.09 3.72 13.33
N LYS A 118 19.30 3.48 13.85
CA LYS A 118 20.51 3.37 13.03
C LYS A 118 20.79 1.94 12.54
N HIS A 119 20.39 0.94 13.31
CA HIS A 119 20.78 -0.46 13.08
C HIS A 119 19.61 -1.39 12.76
N VAL A 120 18.44 -1.18 13.34
CA VAL A 120 17.27 -2.05 13.13
C VAL A 120 16.38 -1.51 12.01
N PHE A 121 15.97 -0.24 12.09
CA PHE A 121 14.98 0.38 11.19
C PHE A 121 15.38 0.25 9.71
N ARG A 122 16.62 0.59 9.40
CA ARG A 122 17.16 0.56 8.03
C ARG A 122 17.09 -0.84 7.41
N ASN A 123 17.45 -1.86 8.18
CA ASN A 123 17.48 -3.25 7.71
C ASN A 123 16.08 -3.89 7.71
N ALA A 124 15.25 -3.58 8.71
CA ALA A 124 13.89 -4.08 8.82
C ALA A 124 12.95 -3.53 7.73
N LEU A 125 13.30 -2.41 7.09
CA LEU A 125 12.57 -1.87 5.94
C LEU A 125 12.94 -2.51 4.60
N LEU A 126 14.08 -3.21 4.49
CA LEU A 126 14.53 -3.79 3.23
C LEU A 126 13.46 -4.72 2.60
N PRO A 127 12.82 -5.65 3.35
CA PRO A 127 11.79 -6.52 2.78
C PRO A 127 10.58 -5.76 2.24
N LEU A 128 10.24 -4.61 2.82
CA LEU A 128 9.12 -3.78 2.36
C LEU A 128 9.47 -3.09 1.04
N VAL A 129 10.68 -2.55 0.94
CA VAL A 129 11.15 -1.85 -0.27
C VAL A 129 11.32 -2.82 -1.43
N THR A 130 11.87 -4.00 -1.19
CA THR A 130 12.06 -5.03 -2.22
C THR A 130 10.76 -5.74 -2.59
N GLY A 131 9.81 -5.88 -1.65
CA GLY A 131 8.48 -6.42 -1.90
C GLY A 131 7.51 -5.44 -2.56
N PHE A 132 7.81 -4.13 -2.55
CA PHE A 132 6.94 -3.09 -3.08
C PHE A 132 6.49 -3.32 -4.53
N PRO A 133 7.36 -3.69 -5.50
CA PRO A 133 6.93 -3.89 -6.88
C PRO A 133 5.90 -5.01 -7.02
N ALA A 134 6.08 -6.12 -6.31
CA ALA A 134 5.15 -7.25 -6.32
C ALA A 134 3.81 -6.87 -5.67
N ALA A 135 3.87 -6.18 -4.53
CA ALA A 135 2.67 -5.69 -3.83
C ALA A 135 1.90 -4.67 -4.68
N PHE A 136 2.61 -3.77 -5.37
CA PHE A 136 2.03 -2.75 -6.26
C PHE A 136 1.26 -3.39 -7.41
N ILE A 137 1.87 -4.37 -8.10
CA ILE A 137 1.21 -5.12 -9.18
C ILE A 137 -0.03 -5.87 -8.63
N GLY A 138 0.11 -6.57 -7.50
CA GLY A 138 -1.00 -7.31 -6.88
C GLY A 138 -2.18 -6.41 -6.51
N ALA A 139 -1.90 -5.24 -5.93
CA ALA A 139 -2.90 -4.23 -5.58
C ALA A 139 -3.63 -3.70 -6.83
N PHE A 140 -2.91 -3.52 -7.94
CA PHE A 140 -3.48 -3.02 -9.19
C PHE A 140 -4.50 -3.99 -9.82
N PHE A 141 -4.16 -5.29 -9.89
CA PHE A 141 -5.04 -6.27 -10.52
C PHE A 141 -6.22 -6.69 -9.65
N THR A 142 -5.99 -6.85 -8.34
CA THR A 142 -7.00 -7.42 -7.44
C THR A 142 -7.80 -6.33 -6.72
N GLY A 143 -7.11 -5.32 -6.20
CA GLY A 143 -7.70 -4.25 -5.41
C GLY A 143 -8.34 -3.17 -6.27
N SER A 144 -7.62 -2.70 -7.29
CA SER A 144 -8.08 -1.59 -8.14
C SER A 144 -9.37 -1.94 -8.87
N LEU A 145 -9.48 -3.11 -9.50
CA LEU A 145 -10.68 -3.52 -10.23
C LEU A 145 -11.94 -3.53 -9.35
N LEU A 146 -11.87 -4.14 -8.17
CA LEU A 146 -13.03 -4.27 -7.28
C LEU A 146 -13.41 -2.92 -6.65
N ILE A 147 -12.43 -2.07 -6.32
CA ILE A 147 -12.70 -0.72 -5.84
C ILE A 147 -13.28 0.16 -6.96
N GLU A 148 -12.72 0.09 -8.17
CA GLU A 148 -13.19 0.84 -9.34
C GLU A 148 -14.63 0.47 -9.70
N THR A 149 -14.95 -0.82 -9.76
CA THR A 149 -16.33 -1.27 -10.03
C THR A 149 -17.30 -0.82 -8.94
N LEU A 150 -16.90 -0.94 -7.67
CA LEU A 150 -17.73 -0.60 -6.52
C LEU A 150 -18.09 0.90 -6.48
N PHE A 151 -17.10 1.78 -6.72
CA PHE A 151 -17.28 3.23 -6.72
C PHE A 151 -17.63 3.81 -8.10
N SER A 152 -17.78 2.95 -9.12
CA SER A 152 -18.07 3.34 -10.51
C SER A 152 -17.03 4.32 -11.07
N LEU A 153 -15.76 3.94 -10.95
CA LEU A 153 -14.61 4.68 -11.46
C LEU A 153 -14.12 4.05 -12.76
N ASP A 154 -13.82 4.89 -13.75
CA ASP A 154 -13.24 4.48 -15.04
C ASP A 154 -11.72 4.34 -14.92
N GLY A 155 -11.27 3.38 -14.11
CA GLY A 155 -9.84 3.14 -13.89
C GLY A 155 -9.21 2.14 -14.87
N LEU A 156 -7.89 2.03 -14.78
CA LEU A 156 -7.11 1.16 -15.66
C LEU A 156 -7.33 -0.32 -15.34
N GLY A 157 -7.67 -0.68 -14.09
CA GLY A 157 -7.99 -2.06 -13.71
C GLY A 157 -9.27 -2.54 -14.42
N LEU A 158 -10.32 -1.72 -14.37
CA LEU A 158 -11.59 -1.95 -15.06
C LEU A 158 -11.41 -1.99 -16.57
N LEU A 159 -10.69 -1.04 -17.15
CA LEU A 159 -10.40 -1.01 -18.59
C LEU A 159 -9.69 -2.29 -19.07
N SER A 160 -8.73 -2.77 -18.29
CA SER A 160 -7.99 -4.00 -18.61
C SER A 160 -8.88 -5.22 -18.52
N TYR A 161 -9.76 -5.29 -17.51
CA TYR A 161 -10.73 -6.37 -17.38
C TYR A 161 -11.75 -6.37 -18.54
N GLU A 162 -12.34 -5.21 -18.84
CA GLU A 162 -13.34 -5.08 -19.90
C GLU A 162 -12.75 -5.40 -21.28
N SER A 163 -11.52 -4.97 -21.57
CA SER A 163 -10.86 -5.26 -22.85
C SER A 163 -10.61 -6.75 -23.05
N VAL A 164 -10.24 -7.49 -22.00
CA VAL A 164 -10.13 -8.95 -22.07
C VAL A 164 -11.49 -9.60 -22.34
N MET A 165 -12.55 -9.17 -21.65
CA MET A 165 -13.90 -9.70 -21.85
C MET A 165 -14.46 -9.40 -23.24
N ARG A 166 -14.20 -8.19 -23.76
CA ARG A 166 -14.61 -7.76 -25.10
C ARG A 166 -13.68 -8.26 -26.22
N ARG A 167 -12.60 -8.98 -25.87
CA ARG A 167 -11.57 -9.45 -26.81
C ARG A 167 -10.94 -8.31 -27.62
N ASP A 168 -10.80 -7.14 -27.00
CA ASP A 168 -10.14 -5.99 -27.59
C ASP A 168 -8.62 -6.14 -27.43
N TYR A 169 -8.04 -6.99 -28.28
CA TYR A 169 -6.62 -7.33 -28.21
C TYR A 169 -5.68 -6.11 -28.26
N PRO A 170 -5.92 -5.06 -29.09
CA PRO A 170 -5.13 -3.84 -29.04
C PRO A 170 -5.09 -3.20 -27.65
N VAL A 171 -6.24 -3.04 -26.99
CA VAL A 171 -6.31 -2.44 -25.64
C VAL A 171 -5.70 -3.36 -24.59
N VAL A 172 -5.88 -4.68 -24.70
CA VAL A 172 -5.25 -5.66 -23.82
C VAL A 172 -3.72 -5.56 -23.90
N PHE A 173 -3.14 -5.55 -25.10
CA PHE A 173 -1.69 -5.42 -25.23
C PHE A 173 -1.18 -4.06 -24.79
N GLY A 174 -1.93 -2.98 -25.05
CA GLY A 174 -1.59 -1.64 -24.59
C GLY A 174 -1.55 -1.53 -23.07
N THR A 175 -2.57 -2.06 -22.38
CA THR A 175 -2.65 -2.06 -20.92
C THR A 175 -1.57 -2.93 -20.28
N LEU A 176 -1.33 -4.14 -20.82
CA LEU A 176 -0.24 -5.02 -20.36
C LEU A 176 1.14 -4.37 -20.52
N TYR A 177 1.39 -3.73 -21.66
CA TYR A 177 2.64 -3.01 -21.91
C TYR A 177 2.84 -1.88 -20.88
N LEU A 178 1.82 -1.06 -20.67
CA LEU A 178 1.86 0.05 -19.73
C LEU A 178 2.08 -0.41 -18.29
N PHE A 179 1.40 -1.48 -17.85
CA PHE A 179 1.62 -2.06 -16.52
C PHE A 179 3.01 -2.64 -16.35
N THR A 180 3.53 -3.30 -17.39
CA THR A 180 4.90 -3.83 -17.36
C THR A 180 5.92 -2.69 -17.23
N LEU A 181 5.71 -1.59 -17.96
CA LEU A 181 6.59 -0.41 -17.91
C LEU A 181 6.54 0.27 -16.53
N ILE A 182 5.35 0.48 -15.97
CA ILE A 182 5.19 1.04 -14.61
C ILE A 182 5.80 0.09 -13.56
N GLY A 183 5.59 -1.22 -13.70
CA GLY A 183 6.18 -2.22 -12.82
C GLY A 183 7.71 -2.22 -12.87
N LEU A 184 8.30 -2.10 -14.07
CA LEU A 184 9.74 -1.97 -14.26
C LEU A 184 10.27 -0.69 -13.62
N PHE A 185 9.60 0.44 -13.84
CA PHE A 185 9.98 1.73 -13.25
C PHE A 185 9.91 1.69 -11.71
N THR A 186 8.84 1.09 -11.17
CA THR A 186 8.67 0.89 -9.73
C THR A 186 9.78 0.00 -9.16
N LYS A 187 10.12 -1.08 -9.85
CA LYS A 187 11.23 -1.95 -9.47
C LYS A 187 12.56 -1.21 -9.47
N LEU A 188 12.84 -0.41 -10.50
CA LEU A 188 14.05 0.40 -10.58
C LEU A 188 14.15 1.37 -9.40
N ILE A 189 13.05 2.03 -9.03
CA ILE A 189 13.01 2.89 -7.84
C ILE A 189 13.32 2.07 -6.58
N SER A 190 12.69 0.90 -6.40
CA SER A 190 12.98 0.01 -5.27
C SER A 190 14.46 -0.39 -5.20
N ASP A 191 15.07 -0.72 -6.33
CA ASP A 191 16.49 -1.09 -6.40
C ASP A 191 17.40 0.10 -6.05
N LEU A 192 17.06 1.32 -6.48
CA LEU A 192 17.79 2.55 -6.11
C LEU A 192 17.63 2.86 -4.62
N CYS A 193 16.41 2.75 -4.08
CA CYS A 193 16.15 2.89 -2.65
C CYS A 193 16.94 1.85 -1.85
N TYR A 194 17.06 0.63 -2.35
CA TYR A 194 17.84 -0.44 -1.73
C TYR A 194 19.34 -0.07 -1.65
N ILE A 195 19.94 0.45 -2.73
CA ILE A 195 21.34 0.92 -2.70
C ILE A 195 21.52 2.06 -1.69
N TYR A 196 20.57 3.00 -1.62
CA TYR A 196 20.62 4.09 -0.65
C TYR A 196 20.45 3.60 0.79
N ILE A 197 19.65 2.55 1.02
CA ILE A 197 19.36 1.98 2.34
C ILE A 197 20.41 0.94 2.77
N ASP A 198 21.13 0.28 1.89
CA ASP A 198 22.26 -0.59 2.28
C ASP A 198 23.50 -0.37 1.39
N PRO A 199 24.44 0.50 1.82
CA PRO A 199 25.65 0.81 1.07
C PRO A 199 26.74 -0.25 1.22
N ARG A 200 26.48 -1.37 1.92
CA ARG A 200 27.43 -2.51 2.02
C ARG A 200 27.42 -3.38 0.77
N ILE A 201 26.49 -3.12 -0.14
CA ILE A 201 26.35 -3.79 -1.42
C ILE A 201 27.23 -3.04 -2.43
N GLN A 202 28.52 -3.02 -2.12
CA GLN A 202 29.51 -2.91 -3.17
C GLN A 202 29.34 -4.17 -4.00
N PHE A 203 28.92 -4.00 -5.26
CA PHE A 203 29.03 -5.03 -6.28
C PHE A 203 30.37 -5.72 -6.08
N GLY A 204 30.33 -7.02 -5.76
CA GLY A 204 31.50 -7.89 -5.85
C GLY A 204 31.91 -7.97 -7.30
N ALA A 205 32.60 -6.94 -7.79
CA ALA A 205 33.44 -7.04 -8.96
C ALA A 205 34.51 -8.07 -8.59
N GLY A 206 34.49 -9.19 -9.31
CA GLY A 206 35.30 -10.37 -9.02
C GLY A 206 36.78 -10.02 -8.81
N GLY A 207 37.22 -10.17 -7.56
CA GLY A 207 38.61 -10.41 -7.21
C GLY A 207 38.79 -11.91 -7.00
N GLY A 208 38.60 -12.70 -8.05
CA GLY A 208 39.07 -14.07 -8.10
C GLY A 208 40.54 -14.04 -8.46
N SER A 209 41.40 -14.13 -7.43
CA SER A 209 42.76 -14.64 -7.55
C SER A 209 42.75 -16.12 -7.89
#